data_AF-A0A7X2D3L3-F1
#
_entry.id   AF-A0A7X2D3L3-F1
#
_cell.length_a   1.000
_cell.length_b   1.000
_cell.length_c   1.000
_cell.angle_alpha   90.00
_cell.angle_beta   90.00
_cell.angle_gamma   90.00
#
_symmetry.space_group_name_H-M   'P 1'
#
loop_
_entity.id
_entity.type
_entity.pdbx_description
1 polymer ?
#
loop_
_entity_poly.entity_id
_entity_poly.type
_entity_poly.pdbx_seq_one_letter_code
_entity_poly.pdbx_strand_id
1 'polypeptide(L)'
;MRAWHAVIAGGFLVAWLTGDNDDFYMMHQVAGYTVLVAVAARLLVGLFATKMPWRLPRPSLAGTRRWLAERRGRNPLFGWLAVALFATVGASAGSGMAAHWLPSVEDLHGGLTDAALWVIGAHVAFVVYMFAGLRRMLTQRLRPATVSAGMLFAAAVAAPLALTAPTPALAGDAEDRQAILDTLAEEARAADPAFNGFDAAAGETLFRTRWAGGDERTPSCTACHTEDPRATGRNAKTGRPIEPVAVSVNPDRFTDPDEVAKQFHRDCDEVLGRECTAQEKGDYITFMMGQ
;
A
#
# COMPACT_ATOMS: atom_id res chain seq x y z
N MET A 1 -10.75 -9.82 24.51
CA MET A 1 -9.55 -9.10 23.99
C MET A 1 -8.71 -9.90 23.03
N ARG A 2 -8.34 -11.16 23.30
CA ARG A 2 -7.56 -11.95 22.32
C ARG A 2 -8.30 -12.16 21.00
N ALA A 3 -9.59 -12.56 21.07
CA ALA A 3 -10.45 -12.66 19.89
C ALA A 3 -10.55 -11.32 19.13
N TRP A 4 -10.75 -10.22 19.86
CA TRP A 4 -10.79 -8.87 19.28
C TRP A 4 -9.51 -8.48 18.53
N HIS A 5 -8.36 -8.74 19.15
CA HIS A 5 -7.06 -8.53 18.52
C HIS A 5 -6.91 -9.40 17.27
N ALA A 6 -7.33 -10.67 17.32
CA ALA A 6 -7.28 -11.57 16.18
C ALA A 6 -8.16 -11.09 15.01
N VAL A 7 -9.34 -10.53 15.29
CA VAL A 7 -10.22 -9.94 14.27
C VAL A 7 -9.53 -8.75 13.59
N ILE A 8 -8.99 -7.80 14.35
CA ILE A 8 -8.33 -6.62 13.76
C ILE A 8 -7.05 -7.02 13.02
N ALA A 9 -6.17 -7.78 13.68
CA ALA A 9 -4.88 -8.14 13.08
C ALA A 9 -5.03 -9.09 11.89
N GLY A 10 -5.90 -10.11 12.01
CA GLY A 10 -6.17 -11.05 10.93
C GLY A 10 -6.94 -10.39 9.78
N GLY A 11 -7.96 -9.58 10.08
CA GLY A 11 -8.70 -8.84 9.07
C GLY A 11 -7.80 -7.84 8.32
N PHE A 12 -6.93 -7.12 9.02
CA PHE A 12 -6.00 -6.19 8.37
C PHE A 12 -5.00 -6.94 7.48
N LEU A 13 -4.44 -8.07 7.95
CA LEU A 13 -3.53 -8.89 7.16
C LEU A 13 -4.20 -9.43 5.88
N VAL A 14 -5.42 -9.96 6.00
CA VAL A 14 -6.18 -10.45 4.84
C VAL A 14 -6.46 -9.32 3.87
N ALA A 15 -6.92 -8.16 4.36
CA ALA A 15 -7.17 -7.00 3.51
C ALA A 15 -5.90 -6.58 2.77
N TRP A 16 -4.76 -6.47 3.46
CA TRP A 16 -3.49 -6.09 2.85
C TRP A 16 -3.03 -7.11 1.78
N LEU A 17 -3.09 -8.41 2.06
CA LEU A 17 -2.65 -9.45 1.12
C LEU A 17 -3.52 -9.60 -0.13
N THR A 18 -4.74 -9.06 -0.12
CA THR A 18 -5.73 -9.26 -1.18
C THR A 18 -6.09 -7.98 -1.94
N GLY A 19 -5.56 -6.82 -1.54
CA GLY A 19 -5.93 -5.52 -2.11
C GLY A 19 -5.51 -5.32 -3.57
N ASP A 20 -4.39 -5.92 -3.96
CA ASP A 20 -3.80 -5.76 -5.29
C ASP A 20 -4.19 -6.89 -6.26
N ASN A 21 -5.13 -7.76 -5.86
CA ASN A 21 -5.57 -8.89 -6.66
C ASN A 21 -7.08 -8.81 -6.92
N ASP A 22 -7.45 -8.70 -8.20
CA ASP A 22 -8.84 -8.55 -8.61
C ASP A 22 -9.70 -9.81 -8.33
N ASP A 23 -9.12 -11.01 -8.40
CA ASP A 23 -9.83 -12.25 -8.09
C ASP A 23 -10.15 -12.39 -6.59
N PHE A 24 -9.33 -11.78 -5.73
CA PHE A 24 -9.52 -11.78 -4.28
C PHE A 24 -10.06 -10.45 -3.73
N TYR A 25 -10.46 -9.52 -4.60
CA TYR A 25 -10.90 -8.20 -4.15
C TYR A 25 -12.12 -8.22 -3.22
N MET A 26 -13.01 -9.20 -3.37
CA MET A 26 -14.11 -9.40 -2.43
C MET A 26 -13.61 -9.73 -1.02
N MET A 27 -12.53 -10.51 -0.89
CA MET A 27 -11.90 -10.78 0.40
C MET A 27 -11.30 -9.50 0.99
N HIS A 28 -10.65 -8.67 0.17
CA HIS A 28 -10.12 -7.37 0.59
C HIS A 28 -11.21 -6.49 1.21
N GLN A 29 -12.33 -6.31 0.49
CA GLN A 29 -13.45 -5.49 0.98
C GLN A 29 -14.06 -6.04 2.27
N VAL A 30 -14.38 -7.34 2.31
CA VAL A 30 -15.01 -7.95 3.50
C VAL A 30 -14.08 -7.86 4.72
N ALA A 31 -12.78 -8.09 4.54
CA ALA A 31 -11.80 -7.99 5.60
C ALA A 31 -11.63 -6.54 6.07
N GLY A 32 -11.53 -5.58 5.14
CA GLY A 32 -11.44 -4.15 5.44
C GLY A 32 -12.66 -3.63 6.22
N TYR A 33 -13.87 -3.97 5.79
CA TYR A 33 -15.09 -3.60 6.52
C TYR A 33 -15.18 -4.26 7.89
N THR A 34 -14.71 -5.51 8.02
CA THR A 34 -14.64 -6.19 9.33
C THR A 34 -13.72 -5.43 10.29
N VAL A 35 -12.55 -4.99 9.82
CA VAL A 35 -11.62 -4.16 10.61
C VAL A 35 -12.25 -2.83 10.98
N LEU A 36 -12.88 -2.15 10.02
CA LEU A 36 -13.52 -0.85 10.25
C LEU A 36 -14.63 -0.94 11.30
N VAL A 37 -15.54 -1.92 11.16
CA VAL A 37 -16.63 -2.15 12.12
C VAL A 37 -16.08 -2.47 13.50
N ALA A 38 -15.04 -3.30 13.58
CA ALA A 38 -14.36 -3.56 14.84
C ALA A 38 -13.84 -2.24 15.44
N VAL A 39 -12.96 -1.51 14.74
CA VAL A 39 -12.39 -0.25 15.23
C VAL A 39 -13.47 0.73 15.69
N ALA A 40 -14.52 0.94 14.88
CA ALA A 40 -15.65 1.81 15.22
C ALA A 40 -16.35 1.36 16.51
N ALA A 41 -16.72 0.07 16.63
CA ALA A 41 -17.34 -0.47 17.84
C ALA A 41 -16.44 -0.31 19.07
N ARG A 42 -15.11 -0.48 18.91
CA ARG A 42 -14.16 -0.28 20.00
C ARG A 42 -14.12 1.16 20.49
N LEU A 43 -14.12 2.11 19.56
CA LEU A 43 -14.13 3.54 19.86
C LEU A 43 -15.44 3.92 20.55
N LEU A 44 -16.59 3.50 20.02
CA LEU A 44 -17.91 3.75 20.58
C LEU A 44 -18.05 3.22 22.01
N VAL A 45 -17.72 1.94 22.26
CA VAL A 45 -17.73 1.36 23.61
C VAL A 45 -16.72 2.09 24.50
N GLY A 46 -15.56 2.44 23.93
CA GLY A 46 -14.47 3.10 24.62
C GLY A 46 -14.77 4.52 25.12
N LEU A 47 -15.74 5.22 24.52
CA LEU A 47 -16.20 6.53 24.99
C LEU A 47 -16.83 6.47 26.37
N PHE A 48 -17.52 5.36 26.70
CA PHE A 48 -18.26 5.19 27.95
C PHE A 48 -17.57 4.24 28.94
N ALA A 49 -16.63 3.42 28.47
CA ALA A 49 -15.99 2.42 29.30
C ALA A 49 -14.98 3.01 30.30
N THR A 50 -15.22 2.77 31.59
CA THR A 50 -14.31 3.16 32.69
C THR A 50 -13.34 2.05 33.11
N LYS A 51 -13.65 0.80 32.79
CA LYS A 51 -12.87 -0.39 33.19
C LYS A 51 -12.07 -0.99 32.04
N MET A 52 -10.96 -1.63 32.38
CA MET A 52 -10.25 -2.50 31.44
C MET A 52 -11.10 -3.73 31.11
N PRO A 53 -11.00 -4.28 29.89
CA PRO A 53 -10.10 -3.86 28.83
C PRO A 53 -10.69 -2.76 27.93
N TRP A 54 -11.95 -2.37 28.12
CA TRP A 54 -12.71 -1.52 27.18
C TRP A 54 -12.42 -0.03 27.28
N ARG A 55 -11.83 0.44 28.38
CA ARG A 55 -11.35 1.84 28.48
C ARG A 55 -10.31 2.16 27.40
N LEU A 56 -10.44 3.32 26.74
CA LEU A 56 -9.48 3.77 25.73
C LEU A 56 -8.14 4.17 26.36
N PRO A 57 -7.01 3.92 25.66
CA PRO A 57 -5.69 4.37 26.11
C PRO A 57 -5.65 5.90 26.13
N ARG A 58 -5.17 6.47 27.23
CA ARG A 58 -4.94 7.92 27.40
C ARG A 58 -3.49 8.15 27.82
N PRO A 59 -2.52 7.96 26.92
CA PRO A 59 -1.12 8.25 27.24
C PRO A 59 -0.94 9.75 27.49
N SER A 60 0.03 10.13 28.33
CA SER A 60 0.30 11.54 28.64
C SER A 60 1.79 11.86 28.47
N LEU A 61 2.09 13.02 27.89
CA LEU A 61 3.47 13.49 27.71
C LEU A 61 4.18 13.68 29.05
N ALA A 62 3.49 14.26 30.04
CA ALA A 62 4.02 14.42 31.39
C ALA A 62 4.35 13.06 32.03
N GLY A 63 3.45 12.07 31.89
CA GLY A 63 3.69 10.71 32.36
C GLY A 63 4.88 10.04 31.66
N THR A 64 5.01 10.24 30.34
CA THR A 64 6.16 9.74 29.57
C THR A 64 7.47 10.35 30.03
N ARG A 65 7.52 11.68 30.22
CA ARG A 65 8.73 12.39 30.70
C ARG A 65 9.15 11.89 32.07
N ARG A 66 8.20 11.74 33.00
CA ARG A 66 8.47 11.18 34.33
C ARG A 66 8.99 9.76 34.25
N TRP A 67 8.38 8.91 33.43
CA TRP A 67 8.86 7.54 33.23
C TRP A 67 10.26 7.47 32.63
N LEU A 68 10.61 8.37 31.70
CA LEU A 68 11.97 8.43 31.14
C LEU A 68 13.03 8.75 32.20
N ALA A 69 12.69 9.62 33.16
CA ALA A 69 13.57 9.98 34.27
C ALA A 69 13.68 8.86 35.32
N GLU A 70 12.56 8.28 35.73
CA GLU A 70 12.52 7.36 36.88
C GLU A 70 12.63 5.88 36.49
N ARG A 71 12.28 5.53 35.24
CA ARG A 71 12.18 4.16 34.73
C ARG A 71 11.32 3.22 35.58
N ARG A 72 10.41 3.77 36.38
CA ARG A 72 9.51 3.03 37.29
C ARG A 72 8.09 2.97 36.77
N GLY A 73 7.41 1.87 37.06
CA GLY A 73 6.02 1.64 36.65
C GLY A 73 5.87 1.13 35.21
N ARG A 74 4.64 1.17 34.69
CA ARG A 74 4.30 0.65 33.36
C ARG A 74 4.86 1.55 32.26
N ASN A 75 5.55 0.95 31.29
CA ASN A 75 6.10 1.67 30.15
C ASN A 75 4.98 2.42 29.37
N PRO A 76 5.10 3.75 29.19
CA PRO A 76 4.09 4.56 28.52
C PRO A 76 3.94 4.24 27.02
N LEU A 77 4.94 3.60 26.40
CA LEU A 77 4.90 3.20 24.99
C LEU A 77 3.75 2.25 24.68
N PHE A 78 3.29 1.42 25.64
CA PHE A 78 2.08 0.61 25.43
C PHE A 78 0.85 1.47 25.12
N GLY A 79 0.70 2.62 25.77
CA GLY A 79 -0.41 3.54 25.53
C GLY A 79 -0.27 4.28 24.21
N TRP A 80 0.93 4.81 23.93
CA TRP A 80 1.21 5.53 22.69
C TRP A 80 1.10 4.65 21.44
N LEU A 81 1.66 3.44 21.46
CA LEU A 81 1.52 2.48 20.36
C LEU A 81 0.06 2.07 20.15
N ALA A 82 -0.71 1.88 21.23
CA ALA A 82 -2.13 1.57 21.09
C ALA A 82 -2.91 2.70 20.42
N VAL A 83 -2.65 3.96 20.79
CA VAL A 83 -3.26 5.13 20.13
C VAL A 83 -2.84 5.21 18.66
N ALA A 84 -1.55 5.05 18.38
CA ALA A 84 -1.03 5.09 17.01
C ALA A 84 -1.69 4.01 16.14
N LEU A 85 -1.77 2.76 16.63
CA LEU A 85 -2.43 1.66 15.92
C LEU A 85 -3.92 1.95 15.67
N PHE A 86 -4.67 2.43 16.66
CA PHE A 86 -6.07 2.78 16.44
C PHE A 86 -6.24 3.89 15.41
N ALA A 87 -5.35 4.89 15.43
CA ALA A 87 -5.39 5.99 14.49
C ALA A 87 -5.06 5.53 13.06
N THR A 88 -3.94 4.84 12.85
CA THR A 88 -3.49 4.47 11.50
C THR A 88 -4.33 3.35 10.90
N VAL A 89 -4.63 2.27 11.65
CA VAL A 89 -5.51 1.18 11.16
C VAL A 89 -6.93 1.70 10.94
N GLY A 90 -7.44 2.55 11.82
CA GLY A 90 -8.76 3.17 11.66
C GLY A 90 -8.83 4.10 10.45
N ALA A 91 -7.79 4.93 10.24
CA ALA A 91 -7.70 5.82 9.09
C ALA A 91 -7.58 5.05 7.77
N SER A 92 -6.73 4.02 7.70
CA SER A 92 -6.59 3.13 6.54
C SER A 92 -7.90 2.42 6.22
N ALA A 93 -8.57 1.79 7.19
CA ALA A 93 -9.84 1.11 6.95
C ALA A 93 -10.97 2.09 6.57
N GLY A 94 -10.98 3.28 7.17
CA GLY A 94 -11.95 4.33 6.85
C GLY A 94 -11.74 4.93 5.46
N SER A 95 -10.49 5.19 5.07
CA SER A 95 -10.16 5.68 3.73
C SER A 95 -10.43 4.64 2.66
N GLY A 96 -10.23 3.35 2.93
CA GLY A 96 -10.56 2.28 1.99
C GLY A 96 -12.07 2.21 1.70
N MET A 97 -12.91 2.39 2.73
CA MET A 97 -14.36 2.53 2.53
C MET A 97 -14.72 3.79 1.73
N ALA A 98 -14.02 4.90 1.96
CA ALA A 98 -14.25 6.14 1.22
C ALA A 98 -13.83 6.03 -0.25
N ALA A 99 -12.71 5.34 -0.53
CA ALA A 99 -12.17 5.11 -1.87
C ALA A 99 -13.17 4.37 -2.80
N HIS A 100 -14.08 3.58 -2.22
CA HIS A 100 -15.16 2.95 -2.97
C HIS A 100 -16.05 3.97 -3.72
N TRP A 101 -16.24 5.16 -3.14
CA TRP A 101 -17.10 6.22 -3.68
C TRP A 101 -16.30 7.36 -4.31
N LEU A 102 -15.05 7.53 -3.87
CA LEU A 102 -14.18 8.65 -4.24
C LEU A 102 -12.83 8.07 -4.70
N PRO A 103 -12.64 7.82 -6.01
CA PRO A 103 -11.44 7.18 -6.54
C PRO A 103 -10.15 7.93 -6.17
N SER A 104 -10.22 9.26 -6.10
CA SER A 104 -9.13 10.15 -5.70
C SER A 104 -8.63 9.95 -4.25
N VAL A 105 -9.25 9.06 -3.47
CA VAL A 105 -8.84 8.71 -2.11
C VAL A 105 -7.99 7.42 -2.11
N GLU A 106 -7.84 6.74 -3.25
CA GLU A 106 -7.08 5.50 -3.36
C GLU A 106 -5.61 5.66 -2.95
N ASP A 107 -4.94 6.72 -3.42
CA ASP A 107 -3.55 7.00 -3.03
C ASP A 107 -3.42 7.32 -1.54
N LEU A 108 -4.37 8.08 -0.99
CA LEU A 108 -4.44 8.35 0.44
C LEU A 108 -4.66 7.05 1.23
N HIS A 109 -5.48 6.13 0.72
CA HIS A 109 -5.68 4.83 1.33
C HIS A 109 -4.41 3.98 1.31
N GLY A 110 -3.68 3.96 0.19
CA GLY A 110 -2.36 3.32 0.09
C GLY A 110 -1.37 3.88 1.12
N GLY A 111 -1.16 5.20 1.12
CA GLY A 111 -0.23 5.85 2.05
C GLY A 111 -0.59 5.68 3.53
N LEU A 112 -1.88 5.69 3.87
CA LEU A 112 -2.34 5.40 5.24
C LEU A 112 -2.12 3.92 5.62
N THR A 113 -2.23 3.01 4.67
CA THR A 113 -1.97 1.58 4.86
C THR A 113 -0.49 1.33 5.10
N ASP A 114 0.40 1.98 4.35
CA ASP A 114 1.84 1.92 4.58
C ASP A 114 2.23 2.46 5.95
N ALA A 115 1.68 3.61 6.34
CA ALA A 115 1.87 4.15 7.68
C ALA A 115 1.38 3.17 8.76
N ALA A 116 0.25 2.49 8.54
CA ALA A 116 -0.25 1.47 9.46
C ALA A 116 0.70 0.27 9.56
N LEU A 117 1.27 -0.20 8.44
CA LEU A 117 2.25 -1.30 8.42
C LEU A 117 3.51 -0.97 9.23
N TRP A 118 4.05 0.24 9.08
CA TRP A 118 5.18 0.69 9.89
C TRP A 118 4.86 0.71 11.39
N VAL A 119 3.68 1.20 11.77
CA VAL A 119 3.24 1.22 13.18
C VAL A 119 3.00 -0.21 13.72
N ILE A 120 2.45 -1.11 12.92
CA ILE A 120 2.28 -2.53 13.25
C ILE A 120 3.64 -3.19 13.45
N GLY A 121 4.59 -2.98 12.54
CA GLY A 121 5.96 -3.46 12.66
C GLY A 121 6.64 -2.97 13.93
N ALA A 122 6.54 -1.67 14.23
CA ALA A 122 7.05 -1.09 15.47
C ALA A 122 6.39 -1.69 16.72
N HIS A 123 5.07 -1.94 16.68
CA HIS A 123 4.34 -2.62 17.75
C HIS A 123 4.85 -4.04 17.98
N VAL A 124 4.97 -4.85 16.92
CA VAL A 124 5.46 -6.22 16.99
C VAL A 124 6.89 -6.25 17.53
N ALA A 125 7.78 -5.41 17.00
CA ALA A 125 9.16 -5.30 17.46
C ALA A 125 9.25 -4.91 18.95
N PHE A 126 8.43 -3.93 19.39
CA PHE A 126 8.38 -3.51 20.78
C PHE A 126 7.89 -4.63 21.71
N VAL A 127 6.82 -5.34 21.34
CA VAL A 127 6.29 -6.46 22.11
C VAL A 127 7.32 -7.59 22.19
N VAL A 128 7.94 -7.95 21.06
CA VAL A 128 9.01 -8.95 21.03
C VAL A 128 10.17 -8.51 21.92
N TYR A 129 10.66 -7.28 21.83
CA TYR A 129 11.73 -6.76 22.69
C TYR A 129 11.39 -6.88 24.18
N MET A 130 10.20 -6.41 24.58
CA MET A 130 9.76 -6.41 25.98
C MET A 130 9.61 -7.83 26.55
N PHE A 131 9.12 -8.79 25.77
CA PHE A 131 8.81 -10.14 26.25
C PHE A 131 9.86 -11.20 25.90
N ALA A 132 10.73 -10.97 24.91
CA ALA A 132 11.91 -11.79 24.66
C ALA A 132 12.93 -11.69 25.81
N GLY A 133 12.98 -10.54 26.49
CA GLY A 133 13.71 -10.38 27.76
C GLY A 133 13.22 -11.32 28.87
N LEU A 134 11.92 -11.63 28.91
CA LEU A 134 11.33 -12.55 29.89
C LEU A 134 11.77 -14.01 29.65
N ARG A 135 11.94 -14.42 28.39
CA ARG A 135 12.52 -15.74 28.04
C ARG A 135 13.97 -15.85 28.47
N ARG A 136 14.79 -14.79 28.31
CA ARG A 136 16.19 -14.77 28.80
C ARG A 136 16.26 -14.81 30.33
N MET A 137 15.34 -14.15 31.03
CA MET A 137 15.28 -14.19 32.51
C MET A 137 14.81 -15.54 33.07
N LEU A 138 13.89 -16.23 32.38
CA LEU A 138 13.42 -17.56 32.77
C LEU A 138 14.43 -18.67 32.44
N THR A 139 15.21 -18.56 31.36
CA THR A 139 16.29 -19.52 31.05
C THR A 139 17.57 -19.28 31.84
N GLN A 140 17.78 -18.08 32.40
CA GLN A 140 18.93 -17.78 33.28
C GLN A 140 18.80 -18.31 34.71
N ARG A 141 17.64 -18.82 35.14
CA ARG A 141 17.50 -19.48 36.46
C ARG A 141 18.03 -20.92 36.52
N LEU A 142 18.59 -21.46 35.43
CA LEU A 142 19.12 -22.85 35.38
C LEU A 142 20.56 -22.97 34.87
N ARG A 143 21.38 -21.91 34.94
CA ARG A 143 22.83 -22.05 34.66
C ARG A 143 23.69 -21.27 35.65
N PRO A 144 24.72 -21.88 36.26
CA PRO A 144 25.70 -21.15 37.06
C PRO A 144 26.50 -20.22 36.14
N ALA A 145 26.92 -19.11 36.74
CA ALA A 145 27.58 -18.01 36.07
C ALA A 145 28.89 -18.40 35.39
N THR A 146 29.03 -18.04 34.12
CA THR A 146 30.30 -17.60 33.54
C THR A 146 30.02 -16.35 32.71
N VAL A 147 30.66 -15.25 33.13
CA VAL A 147 30.68 -13.99 32.39
C VAL A 147 31.84 -14.07 31.42
N SER A 148 31.55 -13.90 30.13
CA SER A 148 32.52 -13.38 29.17
C SER A 148 31.84 -12.33 28.30
N ALA A 149 32.50 -11.18 28.29
CA ALA A 149 32.10 -9.93 27.65
C ALA A 149 32.12 -10.03 26.12
N GLY A 150 31.29 -9.19 25.49
CA GLY A 150 31.43 -8.87 24.07
C GLY A 150 30.10 -8.75 23.32
N MET A 151 29.24 -7.82 23.72
CA MET A 151 28.13 -7.38 22.86
C MET A 151 28.11 -5.85 22.82
N LEU A 152 29.00 -5.30 21.99
CA LEU A 152 28.84 -3.97 21.43
C LEU A 152 27.88 -4.10 20.25
N PHE A 153 26.61 -3.74 20.47
CA PHE A 153 25.70 -3.36 19.39
C PHE A 153 24.88 -2.16 19.87
N ALA A 154 25.50 -0.99 19.78
CA ALA A 154 24.80 0.28 19.83
C ALA A 154 24.29 0.57 18.41
N ALA A 155 23.05 0.21 18.11
CA ALA A 155 22.36 0.69 16.92
C ALA A 155 21.72 2.06 17.25
N ALA A 156 22.51 3.12 17.07
CA ALA A 156 21.99 4.48 16.96
C ALA A 156 21.67 4.74 15.48
N VAL A 157 20.40 4.58 15.10
CA VAL A 157 19.90 5.11 13.82
C VAL A 157 19.27 6.45 14.13
N ALA A 158 20.07 7.51 14.03
CA ALA A 158 19.58 8.88 13.89
C ALA A 158 19.38 9.10 12.39
N ALA A 159 18.14 9.01 11.92
CA ALA A 159 17.78 9.46 10.58
C ALA A 159 17.57 10.98 10.61
N PRO A 160 18.28 11.77 9.79
CA PRO A 160 17.94 13.18 9.61
C PRO A 160 16.65 13.25 8.80
N LEU A 161 15.62 13.85 9.40
CA LEU A 161 14.40 14.25 8.70
C LEU A 161 14.75 15.45 7.81
N ALA A 162 15.16 15.17 6.57
CA ALA A 162 15.30 16.21 5.55
C ALA A 162 13.90 16.65 5.13
N LEU A 163 13.50 17.85 5.54
CA LEU A 163 12.37 18.55 4.93
C LEU A 163 12.80 18.93 3.50
N THR A 164 12.45 18.11 2.52
CA THR A 164 12.42 18.54 1.13
C THR A 164 11.16 19.37 0.92
N ALA A 165 11.35 20.60 0.45
CA ALA A 165 10.24 21.44 0.02
C ALA A 165 9.57 20.80 -1.21
N PRO A 166 8.24 20.89 -1.36
CA PRO A 166 7.56 20.42 -2.56
C PRO A 166 7.98 21.29 -3.75
N THR A 167 8.78 20.73 -4.64
CA THR A 167 8.94 21.22 -6.01
C THR A 167 7.63 21.02 -6.77
N PRO A 168 7.29 21.87 -7.75
CA PRO A 168 6.13 21.63 -8.58
C PRO A 168 6.32 20.31 -9.35
N ALA A 169 5.51 19.31 -9.03
CA ALA A 169 5.67 17.90 -9.45
C ALA A 169 5.57 17.66 -10.96
N LEU A 170 4.89 18.55 -11.69
CA LEU A 170 4.57 18.36 -13.12
C LEU A 170 5.78 18.20 -14.05
N ALA A 171 6.95 18.73 -13.68
CA ALA A 171 8.17 18.57 -14.48
C ALA A 171 8.85 17.21 -14.23
N GLY A 172 8.73 16.66 -13.01
CA GLY A 172 9.26 15.34 -12.67
C GLY A 172 8.49 14.23 -13.36
N ASP A 173 7.15 14.31 -13.35
CA ASP A 173 6.29 13.27 -13.94
C ASP A 173 6.55 13.05 -15.44
N ALA A 174 6.84 14.12 -16.18
CA ALA A 174 7.17 14.02 -17.60
C ALA A 174 8.56 13.41 -17.84
N GLU A 175 9.54 13.72 -16.98
CA GLU A 175 10.89 13.16 -17.04
C GLU A 175 10.88 11.67 -16.68
N ASP A 176 10.17 11.30 -15.61
CA ASP A 176 10.04 9.92 -15.14
C ASP A 176 9.38 9.03 -16.20
N ARG A 177 8.30 9.52 -16.82
CA ARG A 177 7.64 8.83 -17.94
C ARG A 177 8.52 8.70 -19.17
N GLN A 178 9.34 9.70 -19.46
CA GLN A 178 10.31 9.61 -20.56
C GLN A 178 11.36 8.54 -20.27
N ALA A 179 11.85 8.42 -19.03
CA ALA A 179 12.79 7.38 -18.64
C ALA A 179 12.21 5.96 -18.81
N ILE A 180 10.92 5.77 -18.53
CA ILE A 180 10.21 4.52 -18.80
C ILE A 180 10.16 4.22 -20.30
N LEU A 181 9.81 5.21 -21.13
CA LEU A 181 9.81 5.05 -22.59
C LEU A 181 11.20 4.74 -23.14
N ASP A 182 12.24 5.36 -22.61
CA ASP A 182 13.63 5.11 -23.03
C ASP A 182 14.04 3.66 -22.73
N THR A 183 13.66 3.15 -21.56
CA THR A 183 13.88 1.74 -21.17
C THR A 183 13.15 0.78 -22.12
N LEU A 184 11.86 1.03 -22.38
CA LEU A 184 11.08 0.22 -23.33
C LEU A 184 11.67 0.28 -24.75
N ALA A 185 12.25 1.41 -25.14
CA ALA A 185 12.86 1.56 -26.46
C ALA A 185 14.15 0.75 -26.58
N GLU A 186 14.95 0.64 -25.51
CA GLU A 186 16.11 -0.25 -25.46
C GLU A 186 15.69 -1.72 -25.60
N GLU A 187 14.67 -2.15 -24.86
CA GLU A 187 14.11 -3.51 -24.94
C GLU A 187 13.55 -3.81 -26.34
N ALA A 188 12.80 -2.87 -26.91
CA ALA A 188 12.23 -3.01 -28.25
C ALA A 188 13.33 -3.14 -29.33
N ARG A 189 14.40 -2.32 -29.28
CA ARG A 189 15.55 -2.44 -30.19
C ARG A 189 16.29 -3.76 -30.03
N ALA A 190 16.38 -4.27 -28.80
CA ALA A 190 17.01 -5.56 -28.53
C ALA A 190 16.21 -6.72 -29.12
N ALA A 191 14.87 -6.63 -29.12
CA ALA A 191 13.98 -7.62 -29.70
C ALA A 191 13.85 -7.51 -31.23
N ASP A 192 13.80 -6.29 -31.77
CA ASP A 192 13.69 -6.00 -33.19
C ASP A 192 14.64 -4.86 -33.60
N PRO A 193 15.75 -5.16 -34.33
CA PRO A 193 16.66 -4.14 -34.84
C PRO A 193 16.02 -3.15 -35.81
N ALA A 194 14.84 -3.46 -36.38
CA ALA A 194 14.09 -2.54 -37.22
C ALA A 194 13.34 -1.47 -36.41
N PHE A 195 13.24 -1.59 -35.09
CA PHE A 195 12.54 -0.62 -34.25
C PHE A 195 13.07 0.80 -34.43
N ASN A 196 12.16 1.70 -34.78
CA ASN A 196 12.44 3.07 -35.18
C ASN A 196 11.62 4.12 -34.41
N GLY A 197 10.99 3.70 -33.31
CA GLY A 197 10.19 4.55 -32.42
C GLY A 197 8.82 3.97 -32.13
N PHE A 198 8.14 4.53 -31.13
CA PHE A 198 6.77 4.16 -30.79
C PHE A 198 5.76 4.91 -31.64
N ASP A 199 4.59 4.30 -31.87
CA ASP A 199 3.51 4.82 -32.69
C ASP A 199 2.20 4.91 -31.90
N ALA A 200 1.70 6.13 -31.72
CA ALA A 200 0.42 6.40 -31.06
C ALA A 200 -0.78 5.75 -31.77
N ALA A 201 -0.75 5.62 -33.10
CA ALA A 201 -1.84 4.99 -33.84
C ALA A 201 -1.87 3.47 -33.62
N ALA A 202 -0.69 2.84 -33.49
CA ALA A 202 -0.58 1.45 -33.08
C ALA A 202 -1.08 1.27 -31.63
N GLY A 203 -0.72 2.19 -30.73
CA GLY A 203 -1.21 2.20 -29.34
C GLY A 203 -2.72 2.34 -29.23
N GLU A 204 -3.35 3.21 -30.03
CA GLU A 204 -4.81 3.32 -30.11
C GLU A 204 -5.44 2.02 -30.61
N THR A 205 -4.85 1.43 -31.65
CA THR A 205 -5.31 0.15 -32.20
C THR A 205 -5.28 -0.93 -31.14
N LEU A 206 -4.18 -1.04 -30.38
CA LEU A 206 -4.05 -1.97 -29.25
C LEU A 206 -5.15 -1.74 -28.21
N PHE A 207 -5.36 -0.48 -27.78
CA PHE A 207 -6.35 -0.10 -26.77
C PHE A 207 -7.79 -0.51 -27.17
N ARG A 208 -8.17 -0.31 -28.44
CA ARG A 208 -9.53 -0.56 -28.93
C ARG A 208 -9.76 -1.97 -29.45
N THR A 209 -8.70 -2.72 -29.74
CA THR A 209 -8.82 -4.07 -30.31
C THR A 209 -9.52 -4.99 -29.33
N ARG A 210 -10.45 -5.81 -29.86
CA ARG A 210 -11.01 -6.94 -29.15
C ARG A 210 -10.12 -8.18 -29.34
N TRP A 211 -9.68 -8.72 -28.22
CA TRP A 211 -8.84 -9.90 -28.10
C TRP A 211 -9.68 -11.10 -27.67
N ALA A 212 -9.19 -12.30 -28.00
CA ALA A 212 -9.85 -13.56 -27.66
C ALA A 212 -8.98 -14.49 -26.81
N GLY A 213 -7.78 -14.05 -26.42
CA GLY A 213 -6.82 -14.86 -25.67
C GLY A 213 -6.92 -14.70 -24.15
N GLY A 214 -7.39 -13.55 -23.67
CA GLY A 214 -7.52 -13.25 -22.25
C GLY A 214 -8.86 -13.67 -21.64
N ASP A 215 -9.20 -13.07 -20.51
CA ASP A 215 -10.45 -13.28 -19.78
C ASP A 215 -11.64 -12.76 -20.61
N GLU A 216 -12.69 -13.58 -20.74
CA GLU A 216 -13.89 -13.25 -21.53
C GLU A 216 -14.61 -11.98 -21.06
N ARG A 217 -14.42 -11.57 -19.80
CA ARG A 217 -15.00 -10.34 -19.22
C ARG A 217 -14.24 -9.09 -19.64
N THR A 218 -12.98 -9.22 -20.06
CA THR A 218 -12.10 -8.12 -20.45
C THR A 218 -11.57 -8.31 -21.87
N PRO A 219 -12.45 -8.37 -22.89
CA PRO A 219 -12.04 -8.64 -24.26
C PRO A 219 -11.26 -7.47 -24.90
N SER A 220 -11.18 -6.29 -24.26
CA SER A 220 -10.42 -5.13 -24.74
C SER A 220 -10.01 -4.26 -23.55
N CYS A 221 -9.03 -3.38 -23.74
CA CYS A 221 -8.68 -2.38 -22.72
C CYS A 221 -9.89 -1.46 -22.41
N THR A 222 -10.70 -1.16 -23.43
CA THR A 222 -11.92 -0.36 -23.30
C THR A 222 -13.01 -1.01 -22.43
N ALA A 223 -12.95 -2.33 -22.18
CA ALA A 223 -13.88 -3.00 -21.28
C ALA A 223 -13.81 -2.45 -19.85
N CYS A 224 -12.61 -2.02 -19.42
CA CYS A 224 -12.36 -1.41 -18.12
C CYS A 224 -12.20 0.12 -18.21
N HIS A 225 -11.51 0.62 -19.24
CA HIS A 225 -11.12 2.04 -19.34
C HIS A 225 -12.08 2.90 -20.17
N THR A 226 -13.19 2.33 -20.63
CA THR A 226 -14.15 2.96 -21.56
C THR A 226 -13.55 3.26 -22.94
N GLU A 227 -14.36 3.76 -23.87
CA GLU A 227 -13.88 4.17 -25.21
C GLU A 227 -13.15 5.53 -25.20
N ASP A 228 -13.39 6.36 -24.18
CA ASP A 228 -12.69 7.63 -23.96
C ASP A 228 -11.73 7.47 -22.78
N PRO A 229 -10.40 7.38 -23.00
CA PRO A 229 -9.43 7.14 -21.93
C PRO A 229 -9.32 8.30 -20.92
N ARG A 230 -9.98 9.45 -21.21
CA ARG A 230 -10.14 10.58 -20.29
C ARG A 230 -11.25 10.38 -19.26
N ALA A 231 -12.16 9.45 -19.50
CA ALA A 231 -13.26 9.16 -18.61
C ALA A 231 -12.81 8.23 -17.46
N THR A 232 -13.48 8.32 -16.33
CA THR A 232 -13.33 7.35 -15.24
C THR A 232 -13.84 5.99 -15.70
N GLY A 233 -12.96 4.99 -15.67
CA GLY A 233 -13.25 3.61 -15.98
C GLY A 233 -13.87 2.83 -14.82
N ARG A 234 -14.13 1.55 -15.05
CA ARG A 234 -14.57 0.61 -14.03
C ARG A 234 -14.03 -0.78 -14.34
N ASN A 235 -13.36 -1.40 -13.37
CA ASN A 235 -12.85 -2.76 -13.51
C ASN A 235 -14.01 -3.73 -13.80
N ALA A 236 -13.91 -4.48 -14.90
CA ALA A 236 -14.99 -5.34 -15.37
C ALA A 236 -15.28 -6.54 -14.44
N LYS A 237 -14.29 -6.98 -13.65
CA LYS A 237 -14.42 -8.10 -12.71
C LYS A 237 -14.94 -7.65 -11.35
N THR A 238 -14.37 -6.56 -10.82
CA THR A 238 -14.58 -6.13 -9.43
C THR A 238 -15.56 -4.97 -9.29
N GLY A 239 -15.82 -4.24 -10.38
CA GLY A 239 -16.63 -3.04 -10.36
C GLY A 239 -15.94 -1.84 -9.71
N ARG A 240 -14.66 -1.94 -9.33
CA ARG A 240 -13.88 -0.81 -8.79
C ARG A 240 -13.82 0.34 -9.80
N PRO A 241 -14.00 1.60 -9.37
CA PRO A 241 -13.70 2.71 -10.26
C PRO A 241 -12.20 2.71 -10.62
N ILE A 242 -11.89 3.14 -11.84
CA ILE A 242 -10.52 3.28 -12.32
C ILE A 242 -10.35 4.74 -12.74
N GLU A 243 -9.37 5.43 -12.19
CA GLU A 243 -9.07 6.80 -12.62
C GLU A 243 -8.70 6.85 -14.12
N PRO A 244 -8.93 7.97 -14.81
CA PRO A 244 -8.57 8.13 -16.21
C PRO A 244 -7.13 7.67 -16.51
N VAL A 245 -6.95 7.00 -17.64
CA VAL A 245 -5.63 6.51 -18.08
C VAL A 245 -4.93 7.51 -19.01
N ALA A 246 -5.69 8.45 -19.58
CA ALA A 246 -5.16 9.56 -20.35
C ALA A 246 -4.31 10.50 -19.47
N VAL A 247 -3.11 10.81 -19.94
CA VAL A 247 -2.14 11.64 -19.20
C VAL A 247 -2.61 13.10 -19.12
N SER A 248 -3.41 13.59 -20.07
CA SER A 248 -3.97 14.96 -19.99
C SER A 248 -4.89 15.18 -18.80
N VAL A 249 -5.51 14.12 -18.27
CA VAL A 249 -6.42 14.17 -17.14
C VAL A 249 -5.75 13.69 -15.86
N ASN A 250 -4.90 12.66 -15.95
CA ASN A 250 -4.14 12.13 -14.84
C ASN A 250 -2.63 12.11 -15.17
N PRO A 251 -1.88 13.18 -14.83
CA PRO A 251 -0.46 13.31 -15.18
C PRO A 251 0.45 12.32 -14.45
N ASP A 252 -0.03 11.71 -13.35
CA ASP A 252 0.69 10.73 -12.54
C ASP A 252 0.73 9.34 -13.23
N ARG A 253 0.00 9.15 -14.34
CA ARG A 253 0.03 7.91 -15.11
C ARG A 253 1.41 7.69 -15.75
N PHE A 254 1.93 6.48 -15.60
CA PHE A 254 3.20 6.05 -16.18
C PHE A 254 4.42 6.84 -15.68
N THR A 255 4.50 7.12 -14.38
CA THR A 255 5.65 7.79 -13.75
C THR A 255 6.46 6.84 -12.86
N ASP A 256 5.83 5.82 -12.29
CA ASP A 256 6.51 4.79 -11.47
C ASP A 256 6.80 3.52 -12.31
N PRO A 257 8.06 3.14 -12.53
CA PRO A 257 8.42 1.99 -13.36
C PRO A 257 7.93 0.65 -12.78
N ASP A 258 7.89 0.50 -11.46
CA ASP A 258 7.42 -0.72 -10.80
C ASP A 258 5.90 -0.84 -10.92
N GLU A 259 5.19 0.27 -10.76
CA GLU A 259 3.73 0.36 -10.97
C GLU A 259 3.38 0.01 -12.43
N VAL A 260 4.10 0.59 -13.40
CA VAL A 260 3.90 0.34 -14.84
C VAL A 260 4.15 -1.11 -15.20
N ALA A 261 5.26 -1.69 -14.73
CA ALA A 261 5.58 -3.09 -14.99
C ALA A 261 4.51 -4.03 -14.41
N LYS A 262 4.12 -3.79 -13.15
CA LYS A 262 3.04 -4.54 -12.46
C LYS A 262 1.73 -4.46 -13.23
N GLN A 263 1.33 -3.26 -13.62
CA GLN A 263 0.04 -3.01 -14.25
C GLN A 263 -0.02 -3.63 -15.65
N PHE A 264 1.02 -3.44 -16.48
CA PHE A 264 1.04 -4.05 -17.80
C PHE A 264 1.10 -5.58 -17.75
N HIS A 265 1.87 -6.19 -16.84
CA HIS A 265 1.86 -7.65 -16.70
C HIS A 265 0.43 -8.15 -16.46
N ARG A 266 -0.30 -7.55 -15.50
CA ARG A 266 -1.67 -7.96 -15.19
C ARG A 266 -2.61 -7.71 -16.37
N ASP A 267 -2.61 -6.51 -16.93
CA ASP A 267 -3.58 -6.10 -17.94
C ASP A 267 -3.36 -6.82 -19.27
N CYS A 268 -2.11 -7.05 -19.67
CA CYS A 268 -1.80 -7.78 -20.89
C CYS A 268 -2.20 -9.25 -20.77
N ASP A 269 -1.90 -9.90 -19.63
CA ASP A 269 -2.36 -11.27 -19.39
C ASP A 269 -3.89 -11.36 -19.37
N GLU A 270 -4.58 -10.40 -18.72
CA GLU A 270 -6.03 -10.41 -18.62
C GLU A 270 -6.74 -10.09 -19.93
N VAL A 271 -6.21 -9.18 -20.75
CA VAL A 271 -6.88 -8.74 -21.98
C VAL A 271 -6.40 -9.56 -23.19
N LEU A 272 -5.08 -9.66 -23.38
CA LEU A 272 -4.49 -10.32 -24.54
C LEU A 272 -4.31 -11.83 -24.33
N GLY A 273 -4.23 -12.30 -23.09
CA GLY A 273 -3.87 -13.69 -22.76
C GLY A 273 -2.37 -13.96 -22.90
N ARG A 274 -1.56 -12.90 -22.96
CA ARG A 274 -0.10 -12.95 -23.04
C ARG A 274 0.49 -11.62 -22.58
N GLU A 275 1.77 -11.66 -22.24
CA GLU A 275 2.58 -10.45 -22.08
C GLU A 275 2.56 -9.57 -23.34
N CYS A 276 2.44 -8.25 -23.12
CA CYS A 276 2.70 -7.28 -24.16
C CYS A 276 4.20 -7.19 -24.43
N THR A 277 4.57 -6.98 -25.68
CA THR A 277 5.94 -6.65 -26.08
C THR A 277 6.32 -5.25 -25.60
N ALA A 278 7.62 -4.96 -25.53
CA ALA A 278 8.10 -3.61 -25.18
C ALA A 278 7.59 -2.54 -26.16
N GLN A 279 7.49 -2.88 -27.44
CA GLN A 279 6.90 -1.99 -28.46
C GLN A 279 5.42 -1.71 -28.18
N GLU A 280 4.60 -2.74 -27.94
CA GLU A 280 3.17 -2.56 -27.61
C GLU A 280 2.97 -1.69 -26.37
N LYS A 281 3.80 -1.87 -25.33
CA LYS A 281 3.77 -1.06 -24.09
C LYS A 281 4.11 0.40 -24.40
N GLY A 282 5.17 0.66 -25.18
CA GLY A 282 5.57 2.02 -25.54
C GLY A 282 4.61 2.73 -26.49
N ASP A 283 4.04 2.01 -27.47
CA ASP A 283 3.00 2.50 -28.36
C ASP A 283 1.75 2.94 -27.57
N TYR A 284 1.34 2.10 -26.60
CA TYR A 284 0.23 2.41 -25.70
C TYR A 284 0.48 3.66 -24.87
N ILE A 285 1.65 3.77 -24.20
CA ILE A 285 1.96 4.96 -23.39
C ILE A 285 1.99 6.21 -24.28
N THR A 286 2.59 6.11 -25.48
CA THR A 286 2.64 7.22 -26.46
C THR A 286 1.24 7.67 -26.87
N PHE A 287 0.31 6.73 -27.08
CA PHE A 287 -1.09 7.05 -27.32
C PHE A 287 -1.72 7.78 -26.12
N MET A 288 -1.57 7.25 -24.90
CA MET A 288 -2.16 7.83 -23.69
C MET A 288 -1.59 9.20 -23.32
N MET A 289 -0.34 9.49 -23.68
CA MET A 289 0.27 10.82 -23.57
C MET A 289 -0.36 11.84 -24.53
N GLY A 290 -0.87 11.38 -25.67
CA GLY A 290 -1.58 12.20 -26.64
C GLY A 290 -3.07 12.39 -26.34
N GLN A 291 -3.60 11.70 -25.31
CA GLN A 291 -5.00 11.79 -24.91
C GLN A 291 -5.22 12.79 -23.79
#